data_AF-A0A499VDC9-F1
#
_entry.id   AF-A0A499VDC9-F1
#
_cell.length_a   1.000
_cell.length_b   1.000
_cell.length_c   1.000
_cell.angle_alpha   90.00
_cell.angle_beta   90.00
_cell.angle_gamma   90.00
#
_symmetry.space_group_name_H-M   'P 1'
#
loop_
_entity.id
_entity.type
_entity.pdbx_description
1 polymer ?
#
loop_
_entity_poly.entity_id
_entity_poly.type
_entity_poly.pdbx_seq_one_letter_code
_entity_poly.pdbx_strand_id
1 'polypeptide(L)' 'MLMLLQIIATMQVFTEPFVITGGGPENATVTVLYLIYKYAFLYNDFGGACALSVMLLVLLGAFSALYLRLTRSGEDDA' A
#
# COMPACT_ATOMS: atom_id res chain seq x y z
N MET A 1 18.13 3.53 1.69
CA MET A 1 17.49 2.36 1.04
C MET A 1 16.61 1.54 1.99
N LEU A 2 17.08 1.17 3.19
CA LEU A 2 16.25 0.42 4.17
C LEU A 2 14.96 1.14 4.59
N MET A 3 15.01 2.47 4.76
CA MET A 3 13.83 3.28 5.10
C MET A 3 12.73 3.23 4.03
N LEU A 4 13.08 3.22 2.74
CA LEU A 4 12.10 3.10 1.65
C LEU A 4 11.32 1.78 1.75
N LEU A 5 12.04 0.68 1.94
CA LEU A 5 11.44 -0.66 2.05
C LEU A 5 10.54 -0.76 3.28
N GLN A 6 10.94 -0.15 4.40
CA GLN A 6 10.11 -0.08 5.61
C GLN A 6 8.78 0.64 5.35
N ILE A 7 8.82 1.80 4.67
CA ILE A 7 7.61 2.59 4.38
C ILE A 7 6.69 1.84 3.41
N ILE A 8 7.24 1.20 2.39
CA ILE A 8 6.44 0.38 1.46
C ILE A 8 5.80 -0.80 2.22
N ALA A 9 6.57 -1.47 3.08
CA ALA A 9 6.07 -2.61 3.86
C ALA A 9 4.91 -2.22 4.79
N THR A 10 4.99 -1.07 5.48
CA THR A 10 3.90 -0.60 6.34
C THR A 10 2.65 -0.22 5.54
N MET A 11 2.79 0.34 4.34
CA MET A 11 1.66 0.62 3.45
C MET A 11 1.00 -0.64 2.87
N GLN A 12 1.73 -1.76 2.80
CA GLN A 12 1.26 -3.05 2.31
C GLN A 12 0.81 -4.01 3.41
N VAL A 13 0.65 -3.53 4.65
CA VAL A 13 0.12 -4.35 5.76
C VAL A 13 -1.28 -4.85 5.43
N PHE A 14 -1.47 -6.17 5.50
CA PHE A 14 -2.75 -6.85 5.27
C PHE A 14 -3.14 -7.78 6.42
N THR A 15 -2.19 -8.55 6.94
CA THR A 15 -2.48 -9.62 7.90
C THR A 15 -3.08 -9.12 9.20
N GLU A 16 -2.56 -8.02 9.74
CA GLU A 16 -3.01 -7.46 11.02
C GLU A 16 -4.49 -7.03 10.98
N PRO A 17 -4.93 -6.17 10.03
CA PRO A 17 -6.34 -5.81 9.94
C PRO A 17 -7.24 -6.96 9.47
N PHE A 18 -6.71 -7.93 8.72
CA PHE A 18 -7.48 -9.10 8.28
C PHE A 18 -7.78 -10.08 9.43
N VAL A 19 -6.77 -10.42 10.23
CA VAL A 19 -6.87 -11.48 11.25
C VAL A 19 -7.44 -10.95 12.58
N ILE A 20 -7.08 -9.73 12.97
CA ILE A 20 -7.36 -9.24 14.33
C ILE A 20 -8.67 -8.44 14.37
N THR A 21 -8.87 -7.52 13.43
CA THR A 21 -9.97 -6.54 13.51
C THR A 21 -11.05 -6.71 12.44
N GLY A 22 -10.76 -7.42 11.34
CA GLY A 22 -11.63 -7.44 10.16
C GLY A 22 -11.92 -6.04 9.61
N GLY A 23 -11.00 -5.08 9.85
CA GLY A 23 -11.19 -3.66 9.54
C GLY A 23 -11.96 -2.84 10.57
N GLY A 24 -12.42 -3.40 11.69
CA GLY A 24 -13.19 -2.65 12.70
C GLY A 24 -12.37 -1.75 13.64
N PRO A 25 -13.04 -0.90 14.44
CA PRO A 25 -14.46 -0.52 14.34
C PRO A 25 -14.68 0.51 13.20
N GLU A 26 -15.81 0.43 12.48
CA GLU A 26 -16.16 1.33 11.36
C GLU A 26 -15.11 1.48 10.23
N ASN A 27 -14.45 0.40 9.81
CA ASN A 27 -13.38 0.47 8.79
C ASN A 27 -12.13 1.25 9.22
N ALA A 28 -11.97 1.61 10.50
CA ALA A 28 -10.86 2.43 11.00
C ALA A 28 -9.46 1.80 10.80
N THR A 29 -9.40 0.47 10.66
CA THR A 29 -8.15 -0.28 10.45
C THR A 29 -8.03 -0.83 9.04
N VAL A 30 -8.92 -0.45 8.11
CA VAL A 30 -8.86 -0.95 6.73
C VAL A 30 -7.68 -0.35 5.99
N THR A 31 -6.72 -1.20 5.64
CA THR A 31 -5.61 -0.84 4.75
C THR A 31 -6.03 -0.99 3.29
N VAL A 32 -5.28 -0.37 2.37
CA VAL A 32 -5.57 -0.43 0.93
C VAL A 32 -5.57 -1.88 0.43
N LEU A 33 -4.64 -2.70 0.93
CA LEU A 33 -4.54 -4.12 0.55
C LEU A 33 -5.72 -4.94 1.09
N TYR A 34 -6.21 -4.63 2.29
CA TYR A 34 -7.43 -5.26 2.83
C TYR A 34 -8.68 -4.81 2.07
N LEU A 35 -8.73 -3.57 1.58
CA LEU A 35 -9.83 -3.10 0.73
C LEU A 35 -9.88 -3.87 -0.59
N ILE A 36 -8.74 -4.07 -1.26
CA ILE A 36 -8.63 -4.89 -2.48
C ILE A 36 -9.16 -6.30 -2.23
N TYR A 37 -8.78 -6.91 -1.10
CA TYR A 37 -9.27 -8.22 -0.70
C TYR A 37 -10.80 -8.25 -0.56
N LYS A 38 -11.39 -7.24 0.09
CA LYS A 38 -12.86 -7.13 0.23
C LYS A 38 -13.53 -7.04 -1.14
N TYR A 39 -13.00 -6.26 -2.07
CA TYR A 39 -13.54 -6.19 -3.45
C TYR A 39 -13.45 -7.52 -4.19
N ALA A 40 -12.29 -8.19 -4.14
CA ALA A 40 -12.08 -9.44 -4.88
C ALA A 40 -12.93 -10.60 -4.34
N PHE A 41 -12.94 -10.80 -3.02
CA PHE A 41 -13.48 -12.03 -2.41
C PHE A 41 -14.81 -11.84 -1.68
N LEU A 42 -15.06 -10.64 -1.16
CA LEU A 42 -16.29 -10.35 -0.40
C LEU A 42 -17.38 -9.82 -1.31
N TYR A 43 -17.05 -8.84 -2.16
CA TYR A 43 -17.98 -8.24 -3.12
C TYR A 43 -17.99 -8.96 -4.47
N ASN A 44 -17.09 -9.95 -4.70
CA ASN A 44 -16.91 -10.65 -5.97
C ASN A 44 -16.68 -9.72 -7.17
N ASP A 45 -16.22 -8.49 -6.91
CA ASP A 45 -15.87 -7.50 -7.92
C ASP A 45 -14.36 -7.54 -8.15
N PHE A 46 -13.95 -8.49 -8.97
CA PHE A 46 -12.57 -8.63 -9.41
C PHE A 46 -12.12 -7.44 -10.28
N GLY A 47 -13.04 -6.78 -10.98
CA GLY A 47 -12.72 -5.59 -11.79
C GLY A 47 -12.29 -4.43 -10.90
N GLY A 48 -13.08 -4.12 -9.88
CA GLY A 48 -12.76 -3.13 -8.86
C GLY A 48 -11.47 -3.46 -8.10
N ALA A 49 -11.27 -4.73 -7.72
CA ALA A 49 -10.04 -5.18 -7.06
C ALA A 49 -8.78 -5.00 -7.93
N CYS A 50 -8.86 -5.34 -9.22
CA CYS A 50 -7.76 -5.15 -10.16
C CYS A 50 -7.44 -3.67 -10.35
N ALA A 51 -8.46 -2.81 -10.50
CA ALA A 51 -8.28 -1.37 -10.63
C ALA A 51 -7.57 -0.77 -9.41
N LEU A 52 -8.03 -1.11 -8.20
CA LEU A 52 -7.40 -0.69 -6.95
C LEU A 52 -5.95 -1.19 -6.82
N SER A 53 -5.67 -2.42 -7.26
CA SER A 53 -4.31 -3.00 -7.24
C SER A 53 -3.36 -2.24 -8.15
N VAL A 54 -3.80 -1.90 -9.37
CA VAL A 54 -3.00 -1.10 -10.31
C VAL A 54 -2.79 0.32 -9.80
N MET A 55 -3.81 0.94 -9.22
CA MET A 55 -3.69 2.27 -8.60
C MET A 55 -2.66 2.26 -7.46
N LEU A 56 -2.70 1.25 -6.59
CA LEU A 56 -1.73 1.08 -5.51
C LEU A 56 -0.31 0.89 -6.05
N LEU A 57 -0.14 0.11 -7.12
CA LEU A 57 1.15 -0.09 -7.78
C LEU A 57 1.71 1.23 -8.33
N VAL A 58 0.88 2.03 -9.00
CA VAL A 58 1.30 3.35 -9.52
C VAL A 58 1.67 4.29 -8.38
N LEU A 59 0.90 4.32 -7.30
CA LEU A 59 1.18 5.15 -6.12
C LEU A 59 2.51 4.77 -5.46
N LEU A 60 2.74 3.48 -5.20
CA LEU A 60 3.98 3.00 -4.59
C LEU A 60 5.18 3.19 -5.53
N GLY A 61 4.99 2.98 -6.84
CA GLY A 61 6.01 3.22 -7.85
C GLY A 61 6.40 4.70 -7.94
N ALA A 62 5.42 5.60 -7.94
CA ALA A 62 5.65 7.04 -7.93
C ALA A 62 6.34 7.50 -6.63
N PHE A 63 5.90 7.00 -5.48
CA PHE A 63 6.53 7.28 -4.19
C PHE A 63 7.98 6.79 -4.15
N SER A 64 8.22 5.56 -4.62
CA SER A 64 9.56 4.98 -4.72
C SER A 64 10.46 5.81 -5.64
N ALA A 65 9.99 6.18 -6.83
CA ALA A 65 10.73 7.02 -7.76
C ALA A 65 11.05 8.41 -7.16
N LEU A 66 10.08 9.02 -6.47
CA LEU A 66 10.27 10.30 -5.79
C LEU A 66 11.29 10.20 -4.65
N TYR A 67 11.17 9.18 -3.80
CA TYR A 67 12.11 8.93 -2.70
C TYR A 67 13.53 8.73 -3.23
N LEU A 68 13.70 7.93 -4.28
CA LEU A 68 15.00 7.72 -4.93
C LEU A 68 15.56 9.02 -5.51
N ARG A 69 14.71 9.87 -6.11
CA ARG A 69 15.16 11.16 -6.65
C ARG A 69 15.60 12.14 -5.56
N LEU A 70 14.86 12.22 -4.46
CA LEU A 70 15.18 13.08 -3.32
C LEU A 70 16.44 12.61 -2.58
N THR A 71 16.56 11.31 -2.33
CA THR A 71 17.76 10.74 -1.70
C THR A 71 19.00 10.87 -2.58
N ARG A 72 18.86 10.69 -3.91
CA ARG A 72 20.00 10.88 -4.84
C ARG A 72 20.51 12.32 -4.87
N SER A 73 19.64 13.31 -4.65
CA SER A 73 20.05 14.72 -4.58
C SER A 73 20.85 15.06 -3.32
N GLY A 74 20.88 14.20 -2.30
CA GLY A 74 21.70 14.39 -1.11
C GLY A 74 23.13 13.88 -1.24
N GLU A 75 23.46 13.18 -2.32
CA GLU A 75 24.80 12.61 -2.57
C GLU A 75 25.67 13.49 -3.49
N ASP A 76 25.09 14.53 -4.09
CA ASP A 76 25.82 15.47 -4.98
C ASP A 76 26.40 16.69 -4.23
N ASP A 77 26.16 16.80 -2.91
CA ASP A 77 26.62 17.92 -2.05
C ASP A 77 27.63 17.49 -0.96
N ALA A 78 28.39 16.40 -1.15
CA ALA A 78 29.48 15.97 -0.26
C ALA A 78 30.81 15.77 -1.00
#